data_AF-A0A652YS22-F1
#
_entry.id   AF-A0A652YS22-F1
#
_cell.length_a   1.000
_cell.length_b   1.000
_cell.length_c   1.000
_cell.angle_alpha   90.00
_cell.angle_beta   90.00
_cell.angle_gamma   90.00
#
_symmetry.space_group_name_H-M   'P 1'
#
loop_
_entity.id
_entity.type
_entity.pdbx_description
1 polymer ?
#
loop_
_entity_poly.entity_id
_entity_poly.type
_entity_poly.pdbx_seq_one_letter_code
_entity_poly.pdbx_strand_id
1 'polypeptide(L)'
;MSDRSSSARQRLETPRGSRRFHIDFDVEAVGRVSERIARFLGTGRYLAIQTIIVIVWIALNVFAVSLQWDPYPFILLNLAFSTQAAYAAPLILLAQNRQENRDKVSLEEDRIRAEQTKADTEFLARELAALRISLGEVATRDYLRRELDEIKLLLTAEHEPPPKKKHRESGSSKKSLDSRDS
;
A
#
# COMPACT_ATOMS: atom_id res chain seq x y z
N MET A 1 -3.91 -39.38 -52.96
CA MET A 1 -2.65 -39.52 -52.21
C MET A 1 -1.98 -38.15 -52.15
N SER A 2 -2.46 -37.30 -51.25
CA SER A 2 -2.08 -35.89 -51.14
C SER A 2 -1.12 -35.74 -49.96
N ASP A 3 0.08 -35.20 -50.18
CA ASP A 3 0.73 -34.20 -49.32
C ASP A 3 2.19 -34.02 -49.70
N ARG A 4 2.50 -32.87 -50.32
CA ARG A 4 3.88 -32.38 -50.56
C ARG A 4 4.02 -30.87 -50.28
N SER A 5 3.17 -30.26 -49.45
CA SER A 5 3.13 -28.78 -49.33
C SER A 5 3.29 -28.21 -47.91
N SER A 6 3.79 -28.95 -46.93
CA SER A 6 3.87 -28.48 -45.54
C SER A 6 5.25 -28.00 -45.03
N SER A 7 6.35 -28.21 -45.76
CA SER A 7 7.70 -27.86 -45.24
C SER A 7 8.18 -26.43 -45.56
N ALA A 8 7.57 -25.76 -46.55
CA ALA A 8 8.02 -24.43 -47.00
C ALA A 8 7.47 -23.25 -46.17
N ARG A 9 6.42 -23.46 -45.37
CA ARG A 9 5.77 -22.37 -44.61
C ARG A 9 6.33 -22.16 -43.20
N GLN A 10 7.21 -23.04 -42.72
CA GLN A 10 7.69 -23.03 -41.32
C GLN A 10 9.00 -22.24 -41.10
N ARG A 11 9.54 -21.57 -42.14
CA ARG A 11 10.82 -20.84 -42.06
C ARG A 11 10.68 -19.31 -42.13
N LEU A 12 9.55 -18.76 -41.69
CA LEU A 12 9.27 -17.32 -41.74
C LEU A 12 9.01 -16.66 -40.38
N GLU A 13 9.17 -17.36 -39.26
CA GLU A 13 8.84 -16.83 -37.92
C GLU A 13 10.03 -16.64 -36.97
N THR A 14 11.25 -16.51 -37.48
CA THR A 14 12.35 -16.01 -36.63
C THR A 14 12.57 -14.54 -36.96
N PRO A 15 12.05 -13.59 -36.15
CA PRO A 15 12.42 -12.21 -36.32
C PRO A 15 13.94 -12.13 -36.16
N ARG A 16 14.62 -11.80 -37.25
CA ARG A 16 16.06 -11.53 -37.25
C ARG A 16 16.26 -10.37 -36.29
N GLY A 17 16.79 -10.66 -35.10
CA GLY A 17 17.08 -9.69 -34.07
C GLY A 17 17.91 -8.56 -34.67
N SER A 18 17.28 -7.41 -34.86
CA SER A 18 17.96 -6.14 -34.98
C SER A 18 18.98 -6.09 -33.84
N ARG A 19 20.26 -6.03 -34.19
CA ARG A 19 21.37 -5.87 -33.25
C ARG A 19 21.19 -4.49 -32.62
N ARG A 20 20.30 -4.39 -31.62
CA ARG A 20 20.17 -3.21 -30.78
C ARG A 20 21.56 -2.99 -30.22
N PHE A 21 22.16 -1.86 -30.58
CA PHE A 21 23.27 -1.31 -29.83
C PHE A 21 22.77 -1.07 -28.41
N HIS A 22 22.92 -2.06 -27.54
CA HIS A 22 22.80 -1.88 -26.11
C HIS A 22 24.09 -1.18 -25.71
N ILE A 23 24.01 0.14 -25.56
CA ILE A 23 25.03 0.86 -24.82
C ILE A 23 24.81 0.41 -23.37
N ASP A 24 25.66 -0.52 -22.89
CA ASP A 24 25.74 -0.89 -21.49
C ASP A 24 26.28 0.32 -20.72
N PHE A 25 25.39 1.29 -20.50
CA PHE A 25 25.61 2.33 -19.51
C PHE A 25 25.55 1.64 -18.15
N ASP A 26 26.68 1.62 -17.45
CA ASP A 26 26.80 1.08 -16.09
C ASP A 26 25.87 1.88 -15.15
N VAL A 27 24.65 1.37 -14.99
CA VAL A 27 23.57 1.95 -14.19
C VAL A 27 24.02 2.11 -12.72
N GLU A 28 24.91 1.23 -12.25
CA GLU A 28 25.46 1.22 -10.90
C GLU A 28 26.43 2.40 -10.69
N ALA A 29 27.33 2.64 -11.66
CA ALA A 29 28.25 3.77 -11.63
C ALA A 29 27.49 5.11 -11.71
N VAL A 30 26.49 5.19 -12.59
CA VAL A 30 25.62 6.37 -12.72
C VAL A 30 24.80 6.59 -11.44
N GLY A 31 24.31 5.54 -10.79
CA GLY A 31 23.59 5.62 -9.52
C GLY A 31 24.38 6.31 -8.41
N ARG A 32 25.63 5.89 -8.20
CA ARG A 32 26.53 6.48 -7.19
C ARG A 32 26.90 7.93 -7.48
N VAL A 33 27.17 8.26 -8.74
CA VAL A 33 27.45 9.64 -9.17
C VAL A 33 26.24 10.53 -8.94
N SER A 34 25.06 10.02 -9.28
CA SER A 34 23.83 10.80 -9.22
C SER A 34 23.32 11.01 -7.78
N GLU A 35 23.67 10.13 -6.83
CA GLU A 35 23.46 10.36 -5.40
C GLU A 35 24.37 11.48 -4.84
N ARG A 36 25.62 11.58 -5.32
CA ARG A 36 26.48 12.74 -5.00
C ARG A 36 25.93 14.03 -5.59
N ILE A 37 25.49 14.00 -6.85
CA ILE A 37 24.90 15.17 -7.53
C ILE A 37 23.61 15.61 -6.83
N ALA A 38 22.74 14.68 -6.40
CA ALA A 38 21.51 15.02 -5.68
C ALA A 38 21.80 15.72 -4.34
N ARG A 39 22.77 15.22 -3.57
CA ARG A 39 23.20 15.89 -2.32
C ARG A 39 23.86 17.24 -2.57
N PHE A 40 24.55 17.37 -3.71
CA PHE A 40 25.21 18.61 -4.11
C PHE A 40 24.23 19.69 -4.57
N LEU A 41 23.23 19.33 -5.39
CA LEU A 41 22.19 20.22 -5.91
C LEU A 41 21.15 20.62 -4.84
N GLY A 42 20.86 19.75 -3.87
CA GLY A 42 19.91 20.03 -2.80
C GLY A 42 20.44 20.96 -1.71
N THR A 43 21.76 21.15 -1.64
CA THR A 43 22.39 22.07 -0.69
C THR A 43 22.59 23.41 -1.40
N GLY A 44 22.14 24.53 -0.81
CA GLY A 44 22.34 25.89 -1.37
C GLY A 44 23.80 26.29 -1.67
N ARG A 45 24.75 25.42 -1.32
CA ARG A 45 26.16 25.48 -1.67
C ARG A 45 26.43 25.42 -3.18
N TYR A 46 25.63 24.70 -3.98
CA TYR A 46 25.80 24.69 -5.43
C TYR A 46 25.59 26.08 -6.03
N LEU A 47 24.48 26.73 -5.66
CA LEU A 47 24.17 28.10 -6.08
C LEU A 47 25.26 29.07 -5.64
N ALA A 48 25.72 28.98 -4.39
CA ALA A 48 26.79 29.84 -3.89
C ALA A 48 28.10 29.69 -4.69
N ILE A 49 28.55 28.46 -4.96
CA ILE A 49 29.76 28.19 -5.76
C ILE A 49 29.57 28.70 -7.19
N GLN A 50 28.41 28.46 -7.80
CA GLN A 50 28.09 28.92 -9.16
C GLN A 50 28.11 30.45 -9.26
N THR A 51 27.53 31.16 -8.29
CA THR A 51 27.57 32.62 -8.22
C THR A 51 28.99 33.14 -8.07
N ILE A 52 29.82 32.54 -7.20
CA ILE A 52 31.23 32.94 -7.04
C ILE A 52 32.00 32.76 -8.34
N ILE A 53 31.83 31.62 -9.02
CA ILE A 53 32.49 31.36 -10.31
C ILE A 53 32.11 32.42 -11.35
N VAL A 54 30.82 32.75 -11.46
CA VAL A 54 30.33 33.79 -12.40
C VAL A 54 30.94 35.15 -12.06
N ILE A 55 30.98 35.54 -10.78
CA ILE A 55 31.59 36.81 -10.35
C ILE A 55 33.08 36.86 -10.68
N VAL A 56 33.83 35.80 -10.37
CA VAL A 56 35.27 35.70 -10.69
C VAL A 56 35.48 35.74 -12.20
N TRP A 57 34.63 35.07 -12.98
CA TRP A 57 34.72 35.06 -14.43
C TRP A 57 34.48 36.43 -15.07
N ILE A 58 33.47 37.17 -14.57
CA ILE A 58 33.20 38.55 -14.98
C ILE A 58 34.41 39.43 -14.62
N ALA A 59 34.95 39.30 -13.40
CA ALA A 59 36.11 40.08 -12.97
C ALA A 59 37.37 39.81 -13.82
N LEU A 60 37.65 38.54 -14.12
CA LEU A 60 38.74 38.13 -15.02
C LEU A 60 38.55 38.69 -16.43
N ASN A 61 37.32 38.66 -16.94
CA ASN A 61 37.02 39.20 -18.27
C ASN A 61 37.21 40.74 -18.30
N VAL A 62 36.72 41.47 -17.30
CA VAL A 62 36.95 42.93 -17.19
C VAL A 62 38.44 43.28 -17.09
N PHE A 63 39.22 42.48 -16.35
CA PHE A 63 40.67 42.66 -16.26
C PHE A 63 41.39 42.33 -17.59
N ALA A 64 40.92 41.31 -18.32
CA ALA A 64 41.44 40.95 -19.64
C ALA A 64 41.09 42.00 -20.72
N VAL A 65 39.94 42.67 -20.61
CA VAL A 65 39.56 43.80 -21.46
C VAL A 65 40.48 45.00 -21.24
N SER A 66 40.97 45.20 -20.00
CA SER A 66 42.00 46.21 -19.71
C SER A 66 43.35 45.92 -20.42
N LEU A 67 43.58 44.68 -20.86
CA LEU A 67 44.72 44.26 -21.68
C LEU A 67 44.43 44.31 -23.20
N GLN A 68 43.28 44.87 -23.62
CA GLN A 68 42.82 44.97 -25.02
C GLN A 68 42.68 43.62 -25.76
N TRP A 69 42.56 42.52 -25.04
CA TRP A 69 42.42 41.18 -25.62
C TRP A 69 41.01 40.90 -26.21
N ASP A 70 39.96 41.66 -25.83
CA ASP A 70 38.61 41.54 -26.43
C ASP A 70 37.82 42.88 -26.36
N PRO A 71 37.87 43.74 -27.41
CA PRO A 71 37.08 44.96 -27.50
C PRO A 71 35.57 44.70 -27.59
N TYR A 72 34.74 45.65 -27.14
CA TYR A 72 33.27 45.57 -27.16
C TYR A 72 32.72 45.19 -28.57
N PRO A 73 31.80 44.20 -28.72
CA PRO A 73 31.03 43.47 -27.72
C PRO A 73 31.67 42.10 -27.40
N PHE A 74 31.88 41.78 -26.12
CA PHE A 74 32.60 40.60 -25.60
C PHE A 74 32.14 39.25 -26.21
N ILE A 75 32.67 38.91 -27.39
CA ILE A 75 32.16 37.79 -28.22
C ILE A 75 32.54 36.46 -27.59
N LEU A 76 33.73 36.39 -26.97
CA LEU A 76 34.25 35.19 -26.33
C LEU A 76 33.48 34.87 -25.04
N LEU A 77 33.08 35.90 -24.28
CA LEU A 77 32.27 35.72 -23.08
C LEU A 77 30.89 35.18 -23.42
N ASN A 78 30.25 35.75 -24.45
CA ASN A 78 28.93 35.31 -24.87
C ASN A 78 28.97 33.89 -25.46
N LEU A 79 30.03 33.55 -26.19
CA LEU A 79 30.23 32.20 -26.74
C LEU A 79 30.45 31.16 -25.62
N ALA A 80 31.25 31.49 -24.61
CA ALA A 80 31.47 30.63 -23.45
C ALA A 80 30.17 30.38 -22.66
N PHE A 81 29.39 31.43 -22.40
CA PHE A 81 28.10 31.31 -21.71
C PHE A 81 27.07 30.51 -22.53
N SER A 82 27.03 30.73 -23.85
CA SER A 82 26.17 29.96 -24.76
C SER A 82 26.51 28.47 -24.74
N THR A 83 27.80 28.13 -24.70
CA THR A 83 28.27 26.75 -24.59
C THR A 83 27.95 26.15 -23.22
N GLN A 84 28.05 26.94 -22.15
CA GLN A 84 27.71 26.53 -20.79
C GLN A 84 26.22 26.19 -20.67
N ALA A 85 25.34 27.03 -21.22
CA ALA A 85 23.91 26.76 -21.28
C ALA A 85 23.58 25.52 -22.14
N ALA A 86 24.26 25.37 -23.28
CA ALA A 86 24.07 24.23 -24.18
C ALA A 86 24.46 22.88 -23.53
N TYR A 87 25.54 22.84 -22.74
CA TYR A 87 25.97 21.63 -22.03
C TYR A 87 25.13 21.34 -20.77
N ALA A 88 24.47 22.35 -20.18
CA ALA A 88 23.60 22.15 -19.04
C ALA A 88 22.34 21.31 -19.39
N ALA A 89 21.77 21.51 -20.58
CA ALA A 89 20.56 20.81 -21.03
C ALA A 89 20.66 19.27 -20.98
N PRO A 90 21.70 18.60 -21.54
CA PRO A 90 21.83 17.14 -21.45
C PRO A 90 22.07 16.64 -20.02
N LEU A 91 22.78 17.40 -19.18
CA LEU A 91 23.06 17.01 -17.79
C LEU A 91 21.78 17.06 -16.94
N ILE A 92 20.95 18.07 -17.17
CA ILE A 92 19.61 18.19 -16.56
C ILE A 92 18.70 17.06 -17.05
N LEU A 93 18.71 16.75 -18.36
CA LEU A 93 17.95 15.63 -18.94
C LEU A 93 18.33 14.27 -18.35
N LEU A 94 19.61 14.04 -18.08
CA LEU A 94 20.11 12.84 -17.41
C LEU A 94 19.65 12.79 -15.95
N ALA A 95 19.67 13.92 -15.25
CA ALA A 95 19.17 14.01 -13.88
C ALA A 95 17.65 13.74 -13.80
N GLN A 96 16.88 14.29 -14.75
CA GLN A 96 15.42 14.16 -14.82
C GLN A 96 14.97 12.74 -15.20
N ASN A 97 15.58 12.10 -16.20
CA ASN A 97 15.25 10.72 -16.59
C ASN A 97 15.37 9.73 -15.43
N ARG A 98 16.33 9.96 -14.52
CA ARG A 98 16.49 9.12 -13.33
C ARG A 98 15.41 9.37 -12.28
N GLN A 99 15.01 10.62 -12.10
CA GLN A 99 13.91 10.98 -11.20
C GLN A 99 12.62 10.30 -11.67
N GLU A 100 12.30 10.42 -12.96
CA GLU A 100 11.09 9.85 -13.56
C GLU A 100 11.06 8.31 -13.48
N ASN A 101 12.22 7.64 -13.67
CA ASN A 101 12.30 6.19 -13.51
C ASN A 101 12.11 5.74 -12.05
N ARG A 102 12.64 6.48 -11.07
CA ARG A 102 12.42 6.17 -9.66
C ARG A 102 10.97 6.40 -9.25
N ASP A 103 10.36 7.48 -9.73
CA ASP A 103 8.97 7.81 -9.46
C ASP A 103 8.03 6.75 -10.05
N LYS A 104 8.32 6.25 -11.26
CA LYS A 104 7.60 5.13 -11.88
C LYS A 104 7.65 3.86 -11.03
N VAL A 105 8.84 3.46 -10.57
CA VAL A 105 8.99 2.28 -9.69
C VAL A 105 8.22 2.45 -8.38
N SER A 106 8.28 3.63 -7.75
CA SER A 106 7.50 3.88 -6.53
C SER A 106 5.99 3.82 -6.76
N LEU A 107 5.51 4.33 -7.89
CA LEU A 107 4.09 4.28 -8.26
C LEU A 107 3.61 2.85 -8.50
N GLU A 108 4.44 2.01 -9.13
CA GLU A 108 4.14 0.59 -9.33
C GLU A 108 4.08 -0.18 -8.00
N GLU A 109 5.04 0.05 -7.10
CA GLU A 109 5.03 -0.55 -5.76
C GLU A 109 3.80 -0.13 -4.94
N ASP A 110 3.46 1.16 -4.95
CA ASP A 110 2.30 1.68 -4.22
C ASP A 110 0.99 1.10 -4.77
N ARG A 111 0.90 0.92 -6.10
CA ARG A 111 -0.25 0.26 -6.72
C ARG A 111 -0.39 -1.18 -6.26
N ILE A 112 0.69 -1.95 -6.23
CA ILE A 112 0.67 -3.35 -5.77
C ILE A 112 0.26 -3.41 -4.29
N ARG A 113 0.81 -2.54 -3.44
CA ARG A 113 0.45 -2.45 -2.02
C ARG A 113 -1.03 -2.08 -1.83
N ALA A 114 -1.55 -1.16 -2.62
CA ALA A 114 -2.95 -0.77 -2.56
C ALA A 114 -3.88 -1.94 -2.97
N GLU A 115 -3.51 -2.70 -4.00
CA GLU A 115 -4.24 -3.90 -4.41
C GLU A 115 -4.24 -4.98 -3.32
N GLN A 116 -3.09 -5.24 -2.67
CA GLN A 116 -2.98 -6.17 -1.54
C GLN A 116 -3.83 -5.72 -0.34
N THR A 117 -3.69 -4.46 0.07
CA THR A 117 -4.44 -3.90 1.20
C THR A 117 -5.95 -3.97 0.97
N LYS A 118 -6.39 -3.75 -0.27
CA LYS A 118 -7.79 -3.92 -0.66
C LYS A 118 -8.23 -5.37 -0.53
N ALA A 119 -7.45 -6.33 -1.03
CA ALA A 119 -7.75 -7.75 -0.92
C ALA A 119 -7.82 -8.22 0.54
N ASP A 120 -6.89 -7.78 1.38
CA ASP A 120 -6.88 -8.10 2.81
C ASP A 120 -8.10 -7.52 3.53
N THR A 121 -8.49 -6.29 3.19
CA THR A 121 -9.68 -5.65 3.76
C THR A 121 -10.95 -6.38 3.32
N GLU A 122 -11.06 -6.79 2.05
CA GLU A 122 -12.18 -7.59 1.57
C GLU A 122 -12.23 -8.98 2.23
N PHE A 123 -11.07 -9.61 2.45
CA PHE A 123 -10.97 -10.87 3.15
C PHE A 123 -11.44 -10.74 4.61
N LEU A 124 -10.89 -9.76 5.35
CA LEU A 124 -11.29 -9.49 6.73
C LEU A 124 -12.78 -9.14 6.83
N ALA A 125 -13.33 -8.35 5.90
CA ALA A 125 -14.76 -8.03 5.90
C ALA A 125 -15.63 -9.28 5.69
N ARG A 126 -15.22 -10.22 4.83
CA ARG A 126 -15.91 -11.49 4.62
C ARG A 126 -15.80 -12.41 5.83
N GLU A 127 -14.62 -12.53 6.43
CA GLU A 127 -14.46 -13.31 7.67
C GLU A 127 -15.29 -12.74 8.81
N LEU A 128 -15.30 -11.41 8.98
CA LEU A 128 -16.05 -10.73 10.02
C LEU A 128 -17.56 -10.87 9.79
N ALA A 129 -18.02 -10.86 8.54
CA ALA A 129 -19.41 -11.16 8.19
C ALA A 129 -19.78 -12.63 8.50
N ALA A 130 -18.91 -13.59 8.18
CA ALA A 130 -19.11 -15.00 8.49
C ALA A 130 -19.13 -15.24 10.01
N LEU A 131 -18.19 -14.63 10.74
CA LEU A 131 -18.12 -14.67 12.20
C LEU A 131 -19.36 -14.04 12.85
N ARG A 132 -19.87 -12.93 12.30
CA ARG A 132 -21.12 -12.31 12.76
C ARG A 132 -22.30 -13.26 12.62
N ILE A 133 -22.39 -14.00 11.51
CA ILE A 133 -23.48 -14.95 11.28
C ILE A 133 -23.38 -16.12 12.27
N SER A 134 -22.20 -16.71 12.45
CA SER A 134 -22.01 -17.81 13.39
C SER A 134 -22.24 -17.41 14.85
N LEU A 135 -21.78 -16.22 15.26
CA LEU A 135 -22.08 -15.66 16.58
C LEU A 135 -23.57 -15.29 16.73
N GLY A 136 -24.22 -14.82 15.66
CA GLY A 136 -25.64 -14.53 15.65
C GLY A 136 -26.51 -15.78 15.84
N GLU A 137 -26.07 -16.93 15.32
CA GLU A 137 -26.73 -18.22 15.51
C GLU A 137 -26.47 -18.81 16.91
N VAL A 138 -25.25 -18.69 17.46
CA VAL A 138 -24.87 -19.32 18.74
C VAL A 138 -25.21 -18.47 19.97
N ALA A 139 -25.24 -17.14 19.84
CA ALA A 139 -25.61 -16.22 20.92
C ALA A 139 -27.02 -15.64 20.68
N THR A 140 -28.03 -16.49 20.48
CA THR A 140 -29.40 -15.97 20.43
C THR A 140 -29.78 -15.42 21.81
N ARG A 141 -30.42 -14.25 21.84
CA ARG A 141 -31.00 -13.61 23.04
C ARG A 141 -31.78 -14.60 23.92
N ASP A 142 -32.41 -15.61 23.29
CA ASP A 142 -33.18 -16.64 23.97
C ASP A 142 -32.31 -17.69 24.69
N TYR A 143 -31.12 -18.01 24.17
CA TYR A 143 -30.15 -18.86 24.88
C TYR A 143 -29.58 -18.13 26.09
N LEU A 144 -29.14 -16.88 25.92
CA LEU A 144 -28.69 -16.03 27.03
C LEU A 144 -29.79 -15.79 28.07
N ARG A 145 -31.06 -15.67 27.65
CA ARG A 145 -32.20 -15.59 28.56
C ARG A 145 -32.45 -16.89 29.30
N ARG A 146 -32.39 -18.05 28.62
CA ARG A 146 -32.54 -19.35 29.28
C ARG A 146 -31.45 -19.55 30.33
N GLU A 147 -30.20 -19.25 30.00
CA GLU A 147 -29.10 -19.44 30.96
C GLU A 147 -29.20 -18.48 32.15
N LEU A 148 -29.63 -17.23 31.90
CA LEU A 148 -29.93 -16.28 32.99
C LEU A 148 -31.11 -16.74 33.85
N ASP A 149 -32.18 -17.25 33.25
CA ASP A 149 -33.34 -17.76 33.97
C ASP A 149 -32.99 -19.02 34.75
N GLU A 150 -32.19 -19.93 34.20
CA GLU A 150 -31.70 -21.15 34.85
C GLU A 150 -30.83 -20.80 36.07
N ILE A 151 -29.85 -19.92 35.91
CA ILE A 151 -29.01 -19.44 37.01
C ILE A 151 -29.87 -18.77 38.10
N LYS A 152 -30.84 -17.93 37.71
CA LYS A 152 -31.76 -17.27 38.65
C LYS A 152 -32.63 -18.28 39.41
N LEU A 153 -33.08 -19.34 38.74
CA LEU A 153 -33.90 -20.38 39.33
C LEU A 153 -33.08 -21.21 40.32
N LEU A 154 -31.82 -21.55 39.99
CA LEU A 154 -30.89 -22.22 40.91
C LEU A 154 -30.61 -21.38 42.17
N LEU A 155 -30.34 -20.08 42.01
CA LEU A 155 -30.16 -19.15 43.13
C LEU A 155 -31.41 -18.99 44.00
N THR A 156 -32.60 -19.02 43.40
CA THR A 156 -33.87 -18.89 44.13
C THR A 156 -34.26 -20.20 44.83
N ALA A 157 -34.00 -21.34 44.19
CA ALA A 157 -34.23 -22.67 44.77
C ALA A 157 -33.34 -22.94 45.99
N GLU A 158 -32.16 -22.33 46.04
CA GLU A 158 -31.29 -22.36 47.22
C GLU A 158 -31.79 -21.44 48.35
N HIS A 159 -32.74 -20.53 48.08
CA HIS A 159 -33.24 -19.53 49.04
C HIS A 159 -34.68 -19.76 49.55
N GLU A 160 -35.43 -20.75 49.04
CA GLU A 160 -36.83 -20.96 49.43
C GLU A 160 -37.04 -22.18 50.36
N PRO A 161 -37.66 -22.01 51.56
CA PRO A 161 -37.93 -23.13 52.48
C PRO A 161 -39.10 -24.00 51.96
N PRO A 162 -39.12 -25.33 52.24
CA PRO A 162 -40.02 -26.26 51.58
C PRO A 162 -41.50 -26.00 51.90
N PRO A 163 -42.44 -26.22 50.94
CA PRO A 163 -43.83 -25.85 51.12
C PRO A 163 -44.57 -26.85 52.03
N LYS A 164 -45.35 -26.31 52.99
CA LYS A 164 -46.21 -27.09 53.89
C LYS A 164 -47.34 -27.79 53.12
N LYS A 165 -47.32 -29.12 53.11
CA LYS A 165 -48.40 -29.98 52.58
C LYS A 165 -49.70 -29.76 53.37
N LYS A 166 -50.79 -29.34 52.71
CA LYS A 166 -52.15 -29.32 53.29
C LYS A 166 -52.73 -30.74 53.32
N HIS A 167 -53.04 -31.23 54.52
CA HIS A 167 -53.82 -32.44 54.76
C HIS A 167 -55.23 -32.29 54.14
N ARG A 168 -55.64 -33.23 53.28
CA ARG A 168 -57.04 -33.43 52.88
C ARG A 168 -57.69 -34.35 53.91
N GLU A 169 -58.62 -33.83 54.71
CA GLU A 169 -59.54 -34.63 55.52
C GLU A 169 -60.55 -35.35 54.61
N SER A 170 -60.56 -36.67 54.67
CA SER A 170 -61.64 -37.51 54.15
C SER A 170 -62.59 -37.86 55.30
N GLY A 171 -63.77 -37.24 55.33
CA GLY A 171 -64.84 -37.56 56.27
C GLY A 171 -65.45 -38.93 55.98
N SER A 172 -65.24 -39.89 56.90
CA SER A 172 -65.92 -41.18 56.95
C SER A 172 -67.25 -41.01 57.67
N SER A 173 -68.37 -41.14 56.94
CA SER A 173 -69.71 -41.15 57.52
C SER A 173 -70.04 -42.54 58.07
N LYS A 174 -70.50 -42.54 59.32
CA LYS A 174 -70.65 -43.68 60.24
C LYS A 174 -71.67 -44.71 59.76
N LYS A 175 -71.29 -45.97 59.96
CA LYS A 175 -72.16 -47.14 60.10
C LYS A 175 -72.79 -47.10 61.52
N SER A 176 -74.11 -47.05 61.62
CA SER A 176 -74.85 -47.44 62.81
C SER A 176 -75.88 -48.50 62.41
N LEU A 177 -75.62 -49.73 62.86
CA LEU A 177 -76.67 -50.73 63.06
C LEU A 177 -77.66 -50.17 64.08
N ASP A 178 -78.95 -50.43 63.89
CA ASP A 178 -79.73 -51.34 64.74
C ASP A 178 -81.21 -50.98 64.70
N SER A 179 -82.03 -52.02 64.67
CA SER A 179 -83.37 -52.09 65.27
C SER A 179 -84.58 -51.50 64.55
N ARG A 180 -85.50 -52.46 64.30
CA ARG A 180 -86.93 -52.45 64.67
C ARG A 180 -87.98 -52.07 63.63
N ASP A 181 -88.69 -53.13 63.29
CA ASP A 181 -90.15 -53.29 63.26
C ASP A 181 -90.95 -52.85 62.03
N SER A 182 -91.77 -53.83 61.62
CA SER A 182 -92.98 -53.80 60.80
C SER A 182 -92.83 -53.78 59.28
#